data_AF-A0A9D7VL27-F1
#
_entry.id   AF-A0A9D7VL27-F1
#
_cell.length_a   1.000
_cell.length_b   1.000
_cell.length_c   1.000
_cell.angle_alpha   90.00
_cell.angle_beta   90.00
_cell.angle_gamma   90.00
#
_symmetry.space_group_name_H-M   'P 1'
#
loop_
_entity.id
_entity.type
_entity.pdbx_description
1 polymer ?
#
loop_
_entity_poly.entity_id
_entity_poly.type
_entity_poly.pdbx_seq_one_letter_code
_entity_poly.pdbx_strand_id
1 'polypeptide(L)'
;SCTAWLPNTEPLWQELLVLRELRADSYAASQVDPLVLAESLLLVVSSNPLSSEICCAALGSPSADRLEQRVEALLAPPEPTPEAQLHSWHGFMLAFLPLVTVIFHS
;
A
#
# COMPACT_ATOMS: atom_id res chain seq x y z
N SER A 1 22.81 13.71 6.32
CA SER A 1 21.38 13.44 6.09
C SER A 1 21.21 12.69 4.78
N CYS A 2 21.03 11.37 4.80
CA CYS A 2 21.27 10.49 3.65
C CYS A 2 20.04 10.17 2.76
N THR A 3 18.93 10.91 2.87
CA THR A 3 17.72 10.71 2.05
C THR A 3 17.15 11.99 1.45
N ALA A 4 17.95 13.07 1.39
CA ALA A 4 17.51 14.38 0.84
C ALA A 4 17.18 14.37 -0.67
N TRP A 5 17.37 13.24 -1.36
CA TRP A 5 17.30 13.12 -2.81
C TRP A 5 15.95 12.65 -3.34
N LEU A 6 15.06 12.20 -2.46
CA LEU A 6 13.72 11.76 -2.84
C LEU A 6 12.67 12.60 -2.10
N PRO A 7 12.35 13.82 -2.61
CA PRO A 7 11.22 14.58 -2.11
C PRO A 7 9.94 13.75 -2.28
N ASN A 8 8.93 13.99 -1.45
CA ASN A 8 7.63 13.32 -1.55
C ASN A 8 7.62 11.81 -1.24
N THR A 9 8.56 11.32 -0.44
CA THR A 9 8.65 9.90 -0.01
C THR A 9 7.46 9.44 0.80
N GLU A 10 6.94 10.28 1.69
CA GLU A 10 5.81 9.93 2.56
C GLU A 10 4.52 9.64 1.77
N PRO A 11 4.02 10.54 0.89
CA PRO A 11 2.81 10.23 0.13
C PRO A 11 3.00 9.05 -0.83
N LEU A 12 4.18 8.89 -1.44
CA LEU A 12 4.48 7.72 -2.26
C LEU A 12 4.42 6.42 -1.43
N TRP A 13 4.94 6.45 -0.19
CA TRP A 13 4.83 5.32 0.72
C TRP A 13 3.39 5.02 1.10
N GLN A 14 2.57 6.05 1.34
CA GLN A 14 1.15 5.86 1.63
C GLN A 14 0.40 5.23 0.44
N GLU A 15 0.69 5.67 -0.78
CA GLU A 15 0.14 5.07 -2.00
C GLU A 15 0.54 3.59 -2.12
N LEU A 16 1.82 3.25 -1.90
CA LEU A 16 2.29 1.87 -1.93
C LEU A 16 1.64 1.00 -0.84
N LEU A 17 1.40 1.56 0.35
CA LEU A 17 0.69 0.88 1.43
C LEU A 17 -0.76 0.58 1.04
N VAL A 18 -1.48 1.54 0.45
CA VAL A 18 -2.84 1.34 -0.06
C VAL A 18 -2.86 0.20 -1.10
N LEU A 19 -1.94 0.22 -2.07
CA LEU A 19 -1.84 -0.84 -3.08
C LEU A 19 -1.56 -2.21 -2.46
N ARG A 20 -0.77 -2.25 -1.37
CA ARG A 20 -0.51 -3.49 -0.63
C ARG A 20 -1.74 -3.99 0.11
N GLU A 21 -2.49 -3.11 0.78
CA GLU A 21 -3.74 -3.46 1.47
C GLU A 21 -4.76 -4.04 0.47
N LEU A 22 -4.96 -3.37 -0.67
CA LEU A 22 -5.88 -3.85 -1.73
C LEU A 22 -5.49 -5.21 -2.29
N ARG A 23 -4.19 -5.47 -2.49
CA ARG A 23 -3.71 -6.79 -2.93
C ARG A 23 -3.93 -7.87 -1.86
N ALA A 24 -3.74 -7.53 -0.58
CA ALA A 24 -3.98 -8.47 0.50
C ALA A 24 -5.48 -8.82 0.60
N ASP A 25 -6.35 -7.83 0.45
CA ASP A 25 -7.80 -8.00 0.46
C ASP A 25 -8.30 -8.84 -0.71
N SER A 26 -7.80 -8.59 -1.93
CA SER A 26 -8.16 -9.40 -3.11
C SER A 26 -7.69 -10.85 -2.98
N TYR A 27 -6.51 -11.07 -2.40
CA TYR A 27 -6.04 -12.41 -2.08
C TYR A 27 -6.96 -13.09 -1.05
N ALA A 28 -7.35 -12.40 0.01
CA ALA A 28 -8.24 -12.97 1.02
C ALA A 28 -9.66 -13.26 0.46
N ALA A 29 -10.17 -12.39 -0.43
CA ALA A 29 -11.41 -12.58 -1.18
C ALA A 29 -11.38 -13.81 -2.13
N SER A 30 -10.19 -14.27 -2.54
CA SER A 30 -10.07 -15.55 -3.26
C SER A 30 -10.31 -16.78 -2.39
N GLN A 31 -10.18 -16.64 -1.07
CA GLN A 31 -10.26 -17.74 -0.10
C GLN A 31 -11.54 -17.72 0.74
N VAL A 32 -12.20 -16.56 0.86
CA VAL A 32 -13.38 -16.32 1.71
C VAL A 32 -14.38 -15.44 0.96
N ASP A 33 -15.66 -15.52 1.32
CA ASP A 33 -16.71 -14.63 0.79
C ASP A 33 -16.32 -13.14 0.96
N PRO A 34 -16.18 -12.38 -0.15
CA PRO A 34 -15.83 -10.96 -0.11
C PRO A 34 -16.78 -10.11 0.75
N LEU A 35 -18.07 -10.48 0.83
CA LEU A 35 -19.06 -9.73 1.59
C LEU A 35 -18.81 -9.83 3.10
N VAL A 36 -18.52 -11.04 3.59
CA VAL A 36 -18.17 -11.29 4.99
C VAL A 36 -16.85 -10.62 5.33
N LEU A 37 -15.91 -10.59 4.39
CA LEU A 37 -14.64 -9.90 4.56
C LEU A 37 -14.86 -8.39 4.72
N ALA A 38 -15.67 -7.75 3.87
CA ALA A 38 -16.01 -6.34 3.98
C ALA A 38 -16.72 -6.01 5.31
N GLU A 39 -17.66 -6.86 5.75
CA GLU A 39 -18.33 -6.71 7.04
C GLU A 39 -17.32 -6.78 8.21
N SER A 40 -16.40 -7.74 8.16
CA SER A 40 -15.37 -7.88 9.19
C SER A 40 -14.47 -6.64 9.29
N LEU A 41 -14.14 -5.99 8.18
CA LEU A 41 -13.37 -4.76 8.16
C LEU A 41 -14.12 -3.59 8.82
N LEU A 42 -15.42 -3.45 8.53
CA LEU A 42 -16.27 -2.44 9.16
C LEU A 42 -16.40 -2.66 10.68
N LEU A 43 -16.54 -3.92 11.10
CA LEU A 43 -16.61 -4.29 12.52
C LEU A 43 -15.31 -3.96 13.26
N VAL A 44 -14.15 -4.27 12.66
CA VAL A 44 -12.84 -3.97 13.27
C VAL A 44 -12.65 -2.46 13.43
N VAL A 45 -12.95 -1.66 12.41
CA VAL A 45 -12.81 -0.20 12.47
C VAL A 45 -13.78 0.42 13.47
N SER A 46 -15.04 -0.01 13.50
CA SER A 46 -16.04 0.49 14.45
C SER A 46 -15.76 0.10 15.91
N SER A 47 -15.12 -1.06 16.13
CA SER A 47 -14.76 -1.55 17.47
C SER A 47 -13.51 -0.88 18.06
N ASN A 48 -12.74 -0.13 17.26
CA ASN A 48 -11.49 0.50 17.68
C ASN A 48 -11.61 2.03 17.69
N PRO A 49 -12.22 2.63 18.72
CA PRO A 49 -12.23 4.08 18.88
C PRO A 49 -10.82 4.55 19.27
N LEU A 50 -10.01 4.90 18.27
CA LEU A 50 -8.79 5.72 18.38
C LEU A 50 -8.01 5.56 19.70
N SER A 51 -7.24 4.47 19.82
CA SER A 51 -6.14 4.38 20.78
C SER A 51 -5.02 3.61 20.09
N SER A 52 -3.74 3.94 20.17
CA SER A 52 -2.96 4.84 21.01
C SER A 52 -1.66 5.11 20.23
N GLU A 53 -0.82 6.03 20.71
CA GLU A 53 0.58 6.24 20.30
C GLU A 53 1.43 4.98 20.48
N ILE A 54 1.16 3.94 19.70
CA ILE A 54 1.99 2.76 19.62
C ILE A 54 2.70 2.88 18.29
N CYS A 55 4.03 2.81 18.37
CA CYS A 55 4.98 2.70 17.26
C CYS A 55 4.72 1.40 16.47
N CYS A 56 3.53 1.27 15.92
CA CYS A 56 3.06 0.23 15.03
C CYS A 56 3.06 0.85 13.64
N ALA A 57 3.85 0.28 12.74
CA ALA A 57 4.07 0.77 11.38
C ALA A 57 2.80 1.36 10.75
N ALA A 58 2.81 2.68 10.50
CA ALA A 58 2.01 3.52 9.58
C ALA A 58 0.67 3.00 9.02
N LEU A 59 -0.11 2.22 9.78
CA LEU A 59 -1.46 1.79 9.37
C LEU A 59 -2.53 2.77 9.86
N GLY A 60 -2.17 3.75 10.69
CA GLY A 60 -3.09 4.75 11.24
C GLY A 60 -3.08 6.08 10.49
N SER A 61 -4.16 6.35 9.75
CA SER A 61 -4.57 7.60 9.06
C SER A 61 -4.17 7.72 7.57
N PRO A 62 -5.05 8.16 6.64
CA PRO A 62 -6.41 8.70 6.79
C PRO A 62 -7.48 7.60 6.60
N SER A 63 -8.40 7.49 7.56
CA SER A 63 -9.08 6.22 7.89
C SER A 63 -10.46 6.00 7.26
N ALA A 64 -11.06 7.00 6.61
CA ALA A 64 -12.38 6.85 5.98
C ALA A 64 -12.21 6.49 4.49
N ASP A 65 -11.58 7.36 3.71
CA ASP A 65 -11.40 7.19 2.26
C ASP A 65 -10.66 5.89 1.91
N ARG A 66 -9.67 5.50 2.73
CA ARG A 66 -8.91 4.25 2.55
C ARG A 66 -9.75 3.00 2.84
N LEU A 67 -10.65 3.07 3.83
CA LEU A 67 -11.56 1.97 4.15
C LEU A 67 -12.63 1.83 3.06
N GLU A 68 -13.19 2.94 2.62
CA GLU A 68 -14.15 3.00 1.52
C GLU A 68 -13.55 2.39 0.25
N GLN A 69 -12.33 2.79 -0.12
CA GLN A 69 -11.61 2.24 -1.27
C GLN A 69 -11.41 0.72 -1.19
N ARG A 70 -11.17 0.18 0.01
CA ARG A 70 -11.00 -1.28 0.21
C ARG A 70 -12.31 -2.04 0.11
N VAL A 71 -13.38 -1.51 0.71
CA VAL A 71 -14.72 -2.11 0.62
C VAL A 71 -15.22 -2.06 -0.82
N GLU A 72 -15.06 -0.94 -1.51
CA GLU A 72 -15.45 -0.80 -2.91
C GLU A 72 -14.69 -1.78 -3.80
N ALA A 73 -13.37 -1.92 -3.62
CA ALA A 73 -12.57 -2.88 -4.37
C ALA A 73 -12.93 -4.35 -4.09
N LEU A 74 -13.40 -4.68 -2.89
CA LEU A 74 -13.88 -6.03 -2.56
C LEU A 74 -15.23 -6.36 -3.21
N LEU A 75 -16.08 -5.35 -3.39
CA LEU A 75 -17.41 -5.50 -3.98
C LEU A 75 -17.40 -5.33 -5.51
N ALA A 76 -16.38 -4.69 -6.06
CA ALA A 76 -16.21 -4.53 -7.50
C ALA A 76 -15.89 -5.87 -8.18
N PRO A 77 -16.33 -6.06 -9.45
CA PRO A 77 -15.88 -7.18 -10.27
C PRO A 77 -14.35 -7.19 -10.38
N PRO A 78 -13.71 -8.37 -10.46
CA PRO A 78 -12.25 -8.45 -10.56
C PRO A 78 -11.78 -7.76 -11.85
N GLU A 79 -11.07 -6.64 -11.69
CA GLU A 79 -10.42 -5.95 -12.79
C GLU A 79 -9.34 -6.84 -13.43
N PRO A 80 -9.21 -6.84 -14.76
CA PRO A 80 -8.14 -7.56 -15.43
C PRO A 80 -6.80 -7.03 -14.94
N THR A 81 -5.89 -7.94 -14.57
CA THR A 81 -4.54 -7.57 -14.16
C THR A 81 -3.87 -6.79 -15.29
N PRO A 82 -3.43 -5.54 -15.07
CA PRO A 82 -2.74 -4.79 -16.11
C PRO A 82 -1.44 -5.54 -16.47
N GLU A 83 -1.26 -5.78 -17.77
CA GLU A 83 -0.02 -6.33 -18.34
C GLU A 83 1.17 -5.50 -17.86
N ALA A 84 2.21 -6.17 -17.36
CA ALA A 84 3.39 -5.50 -16.83
C ALA A 84 4.05 -4.66 -17.93
N GLN A 85 3.96 -3.33 -17.83
CA GLN A 85 4.60 -2.42 -18.77
C GLN A 85 6.12 -2.38 -18.53
N LEU A 86 6.84 -3.27 -19.24
CA LEU A 86 8.30 -3.38 -19.24
C LEU A 86 9.03 -2.08 -19.66
N HIS A 87 8.30 -1.09 -20.19
CA HIS A 87 8.84 0.20 -20.59
C HIS A 87 9.41 1.02 -19.40
N SER A 88 9.02 0.69 -18.17
CA SER A 88 9.51 1.33 -16.95
C SER A 88 10.87 0.81 -16.44
N TRP A 89 11.49 -0.18 -17.12
CA TRP A 89 12.74 -0.79 -16.67
C TRP A 89 13.90 0.21 -16.61
N HIS A 90 13.94 1.20 -17.50
CA HIS A 90 15.00 2.22 -17.48
C HIS A 90 14.95 3.07 -16.20
N GLY A 91 13.75 3.45 -15.74
CA GLY A 91 13.58 4.17 -14.47
C GLY A 91 13.96 3.30 -13.27
N PHE A 92 13.59 2.02 -13.31
CA PHE A 92 14.00 1.05 -12.28
C PHE A 92 15.53 0.95 -12.18
N MET A 93 16.24 0.83 -13.31
CA MET A 93 17.71 0.78 -13.33
C MET A 93 18.35 2.06 -12.80
N LEU A 94 17.81 3.23 -13.15
CA LEU A 94 18.30 4.52 -12.66
C LEU A 94 18.10 4.69 -11.14
N ALA A 95 17.08 4.07 -10.54
CA ALA A 95 16.87 4.09 -9.09
C ALA A 95 17.98 3.37 -8.31
N PHE A 96 18.74 2.45 -8.94
CA PHE A 96 19.90 1.77 -8.33
C PHE A 96 21.23 2.49 -8.56
N LEU A 97 21.27 3.56 -9.35
CA LEU A 97 22.47 4.38 -9.52
C LEU A 97 23.14 4.83 -8.20
N PRO A 98 22.41 5.23 -7.13
CA PRO A 98 23.03 5.56 -5.84
C PRO A 98 23.67 4.36 -5.11
N LEU A 99 23.40 3.11 -5.51
CA LEU A 99 24.14 1.95 -4.97
C LEU A 99 25.52 1.81 -5.62
N VAL A 100 25.70 2.29 -6.85
CA VAL A 100 27.00 2.31 -7.52
C VAL A 100 27.95 3.29 -6.82
N THR A 101 27.43 4.41 -6.31
CA THR A 101 28.25 5.39 -5.57
C THR A 101 28.77 4.86 -4.24
N VAL A 102 28.15 3.82 -3.67
CA VAL A 102 28.64 3.14 -2.45
C VAL A 102 30.00 2.46 -2.67
N ILE A 103 30.25 1.93 -3.88
CA ILE A 103 31.53 1.30 -4.23
C ILE A 103 32.68 2.32 -4.24
N PHE A 104 32.37 3.59 -4.48
CA PHE A 104 33.33 4.70 -4.49
C PHE A 104 33.50 5.38 -3.12
N HIS A 105 32.86 4.87 -2.06
CA HIS A 105 33.09 5.32 -0.70
C HIS A 105 34.22 4.52 -0.06
N SER A 106 35.46 5.00 -0.23
CA SER A 106 36.64 4.60 0.57
C SER A 106 36.78 5.44 1.83
#